data_AF-A0A6V6ZDF0-F1
#
_entry.id   AF-A0A6V6ZDF0-F1
#
_cell.length_a   1.000
_cell.length_b   1.000
_cell.length_c   1.000
_cell.angle_alpha   90.00
_cell.angle_beta   90.00
_cell.angle_gamma   90.00
#
_symmetry.space_group_name_H-M   'P 1'
#
loop_
_entity.id
_entity.type
_entity.pdbx_description
1 polymer ?
#
loop_
_entity_poly.entity_id
_entity_poly.type
_entity_poly.pdbx_seq_one_letter_code
_entity_poly.pdbx_strand_id
1 'polypeptide(L)'
;MPNSNCTSLGIYSIGNNYNGIFGKAYRLSGLDETNSNAFKRAIVLHYYSAVPYEEQDRSISRSHGCPMVNEQFFKRIEKIIDSSKSNILLDIYY
;
A
#
# COMPACT_ATOMS: atom_id res chain seq x y z
N MET A 1 11.26 -11.65 9.60
CA MET A 1 12.04 -12.53 8.72
C MET A 1 12.65 -11.73 7.57
N PRO A 2 13.98 -11.62 7.49
CA PRO A 2 14.66 -11.05 6.31
C PRO A 2 14.22 -11.81 5.04
N ASN A 3 14.09 -11.11 3.91
CA ASN A 3 13.78 -11.67 2.58
C ASN A 3 12.45 -12.44 2.44
N SER A 4 11.51 -12.29 3.39
CA SER A 4 10.19 -12.93 3.30
C SER A 4 9.29 -12.37 2.20
N ASN A 5 9.58 -11.17 1.69
CA ASN A 5 8.74 -10.44 0.74
C ASN A 5 7.29 -10.19 1.19
N CYS A 6 6.98 -10.45 2.47
CA CYS A 6 5.68 -10.18 3.05
C CYS A 6 5.59 -8.75 3.60
N THR A 7 4.40 -8.19 3.51
CA THR A 7 3.98 -7.00 4.27
C THR A 7 3.81 -7.40 5.73
N SER A 8 4.17 -6.50 6.66
CA SER A 8 3.82 -6.69 8.06
C SER A 8 2.34 -6.38 8.27
N LEU A 9 1.70 -6.98 9.27
CA LEU A 9 0.34 -6.63 9.65
C LEU A 9 0.32 -5.36 10.52
N GLY A 10 -0.88 -4.84 10.77
CA GLY A 10 -1.13 -3.73 11.68
C GLY A 10 -1.36 -2.40 10.98
N ILE A 11 -1.29 -1.34 11.77
CA ILE A 11 -1.68 0.01 11.36
C ILE A 11 -0.50 0.73 10.73
N TYR A 12 -0.79 1.38 9.60
CA TYR A 12 0.13 2.24 8.85
C TYR A 12 -0.47 3.64 8.72
N SER A 13 0.37 4.67 8.85
CA SER A 13 0.02 6.02 8.40
C SER A 13 0.39 6.18 6.93
N ILE A 14 -0.59 6.62 6.12
CA ILE A 14 -0.37 7.00 4.72
C ILE A 14 0.29 8.38 4.69
N GLY A 15 1.52 8.45 4.18
CA GLY A 15 2.33 9.66 4.12
C GLY A 15 2.45 10.26 2.71
N ASN A 16 3.56 10.97 2.50
CA ASN A 16 3.84 11.68 1.25
C ASN A 16 3.84 10.74 0.03
N ASN A 17 3.43 11.28 -1.11
CA ASN A 17 3.46 10.57 -2.38
C ASN A 17 4.69 10.94 -3.23
N TYR A 18 5.01 10.05 -4.17
CA TYR A 18 5.94 10.30 -5.26
C TYR A 18 5.53 9.47 -6.49
N ASN A 19 6.08 9.79 -7.67
CA ASN A 19 5.90 8.99 -8.87
C ASN A 19 7.01 7.95 -8.98
N GLY A 20 6.66 6.67 -8.86
CA GLY A 20 7.55 5.54 -9.09
C GLY A 20 7.32 4.89 -10.47
N ILE A 21 7.90 3.71 -10.67
CA ILE A 21 7.81 2.97 -11.94
C ILE A 21 6.38 2.54 -12.30
N PHE A 22 5.50 2.42 -11.30
CA PHE A 22 4.08 2.07 -11.45
C PHE A 22 3.18 3.29 -11.34
N GLY A 23 3.71 4.51 -11.44
CA GLY A 23 2.97 5.75 -11.23
C GLY A 23 3.00 6.20 -9.78
N LYS A 24 1.98 6.97 -9.38
CA LYS A 24 1.90 7.57 -8.05
C LYS A 24 1.82 6.51 -6.95
N ALA A 25 2.61 6.71 -5.90
CA ALA A 25 2.70 5.81 -4.77
C ALA A 25 2.79 6.61 -3.47
N TYR A 26 2.12 6.14 -2.40
CA TYR A 26 2.14 6.76 -1.08
C TYR A 26 3.07 5.99 -0.15
N ARG A 27 4.02 6.69 0.50
CA ARG A 27 4.89 6.10 1.53
C ARG A 27 4.08 5.65 2.73
N LEU A 28 4.36 4.45 3.23
CA LEU A 28 3.71 3.93 4.43
C LEU A 28 4.68 3.94 5.62
N SER A 29 4.24 4.54 6.73
CA SER A 29 4.93 4.51 8.02
C SER A 29 4.17 3.58 8.95
N GLY A 30 4.81 2.50 9.39
CA GLY A 30 4.22 1.59 10.36
C GLY A 30 4.08 2.25 11.74
N LEU A 31 2.93 2.06 12.38
CA LEU A 31 2.61 2.59 13.70
C LEU A 31 2.68 1.54 14.82
N ASP A 32 2.81 0.26 14.45
CA ASP A 32 2.96 -0.85 15.39
C ASP A 32 4.41 -1.36 15.39
N GLU A 33 4.81 -1.99 16.50
CA GLU A 33 6.17 -2.54 16.64
C GLU A 33 6.51 -3.52 15.50
N THR A 34 5.52 -4.32 15.09
CA THR A 34 5.64 -5.36 14.05
C THR A 34 5.85 -4.79 12.64
N ASN A 35 5.45 -3.54 12.40
CA ASN A 35 5.54 -2.87 11.11
C ASN A 35 6.42 -1.60 11.10
N SER A 36 7.06 -1.28 12.22
CA SER A 36 7.97 -0.13 12.44
C SER A 36 9.07 0.06 11.37
N ASN A 37 9.51 -1.00 10.69
CA ASN A 37 10.53 -0.94 9.64
C ASN A 37 9.98 -0.61 8.23
N ALA A 38 8.66 -0.42 8.07
CA ALA A 38 8.03 -0.22 6.77
C ALA A 38 8.61 0.95 5.96
N PHE A 39 8.84 2.08 6.63
CA PHE A 39 9.41 3.27 5.98
C PHE A 39 10.83 3.01 5.47
N LYS A 40 11.68 2.38 6.31
CA LYS A 40 13.06 2.00 5.94
C LYS A 40 13.09 1.00 4.79
N ARG A 41 12.11 0.09 4.74
CA ARG A 41 11.92 -0.91 3.66
C ARG A 41 11.29 -0.34 2.40
N ALA A 42 11.06 0.97 2.35
CA ALA A 42 10.45 1.65 1.21
C ALA A 42 9.04 1.13 0.83
N ILE A 43 8.27 0.62 1.80
CA ILE A 43 6.91 0.11 1.57
C ILE A 43 5.98 1.26 1.19
N VAL A 44 5.18 1.03 0.14
CA VAL A 44 4.26 2.02 -0.43
C VAL A 44 2.91 1.41 -0.78
N LEU A 45 1.86 2.22 -0.73
CA LEU A 45 0.56 1.93 -1.36
C LEU A 45 0.59 2.45 -2.80
N HIS A 46 0.36 1.57 -3.78
CA HIS A 46 0.33 1.94 -5.19
C HIS A 46 -0.65 1.07 -5.98
N TYR A 47 -0.96 1.47 -7.22
CA TYR A 47 -1.68 0.61 -8.14
C TYR A 47 -0.73 -0.30 -8.92
N TYR A 48 -1.28 -1.38 -9.46
CA TYR A 48 -0.61 -2.20 -10.46
C TYR A 48 -1.62 -2.73 -11.47
N SER A 49 -1.30 -2.63 -12.76
CA SER A 49 -2.25 -2.96 -13.85
C SER A 49 -2.67 -4.42 -13.87
N ALA A 50 -1.88 -5.32 -13.29
CA ALA A 50 -2.21 -6.73 -13.16
C ALA A 50 -3.14 -7.05 -11.98
N VAL A 51 -3.46 -6.07 -11.12
CA VAL A 51 -4.47 -6.24 -10.06
C VAL A 51 -5.85 -6.00 -10.70
N PRO A 52 -6.71 -7.02 -10.80
CA PRO A 52 -8.03 -6.88 -11.39
C PRO A 52 -8.93 -6.02 -10.52
N TYR A 53 -9.91 -5.36 -11.14
CA TYR A 53 -10.88 -4.54 -10.42
C TYR A 53 -11.91 -5.40 -9.69
N GLU A 54 -12.42 -6.43 -10.36
CA GLU A 54 -13.35 -7.40 -9.79
C GLU A 54 -12.64 -8.44 -8.94
N GLU A 55 -13.35 -8.95 -7.93
CA GLU A 55 -12.89 -10.05 -7.08
C GLU A 55 -12.54 -11.29 -7.91
N GLN A 56 -11.56 -12.07 -7.42
CA GLN A 56 -11.08 -13.26 -8.10
C GLN A 56 -11.06 -14.46 -7.16
N ASP A 57 -11.57 -15.60 -7.63
CA ASP A 57 -11.47 -16.89 -6.92
C ASP A 57 -10.05 -17.50 -6.99
N ARG A 58 -9.20 -16.96 -7.86
CA ARG A 58 -7.82 -17.41 -8.07
C ARG A 58 -6.82 -16.39 -7.53
N SER A 59 -5.62 -16.87 -7.22
CA SER A 59 -4.50 -15.99 -6.86
C SER A 59 -4.20 -14.98 -7.99
N ILE A 60 -3.96 -13.74 -7.59
CA ILE A 60 -3.53 -12.64 -8.47
C ILE A 60 -2.04 -12.36 -8.32
N SER A 61 -1.52 -11.43 -9.11
CA SER A 61 -0.14 -10.94 -9.02
C SER A 61 0.18 -10.44 -7.61
N ARG A 62 1.38 -10.77 -7.11
CA ARG A 62 1.86 -10.37 -5.77
C ARG A 62 3.02 -9.39 -5.90
N SER A 63 3.15 -8.52 -4.90
CA SER A 63 4.31 -7.64 -4.74
C SER A 63 5.37 -8.29 -3.85
N HIS A 64 6.49 -7.59 -3.64
CA HIS A 64 7.48 -7.93 -2.61
C HIS A 64 7.22 -7.24 -1.26
N GLY A 65 5.96 -6.91 -0.97
CA GLY A 65 5.50 -6.38 0.32
C GLY A 65 4.78 -5.04 0.26
N CYS A 66 4.68 -4.40 -0.91
CA CYS A 66 3.86 -3.20 -1.10
C CYS A 66 2.38 -3.57 -1.27
N PRO A 67 1.45 -2.96 -0.52
CA PRO A 67 0.03 -3.07 -0.83
C PRO A 67 -0.26 -2.57 -2.26
N MET A 68 -0.80 -3.46 -3.09
CA MET A 68 -1.18 -3.16 -4.47
C MET A 68 -2.69 -3.21 -4.63
N VAL A 69 -3.25 -2.24 -5.32
CA VAL A 69 -4.67 -2.19 -5.65
C VAL A 69 -4.87 -2.01 -7.16
N ASN A 70 -6.10 -2.22 -7.64
CA ASN A 70 -6.44 -1.92 -9.01
C ASN A 70 -6.35 -0.41 -9.30
N GLU A 71 -6.02 -0.04 -10.54
CA GLU A 71 -5.87 1.35 -10.98
C GLU A 71 -7.14 2.21 -10.82
N GLN A 72 -8.31 1.66 -11.15
CA GLN A 72 -9.58 2.38 -10.99
C GLN A 72 -9.92 2.62 -9.52
N PHE A 73 -9.67 1.62 -8.66
CA PHE A 73 -9.82 1.79 -7.22
C PHE A 73 -8.82 2.81 -6.67
N PHE A 74 -7.57 2.75 -7.12
CA PHE A 74 -6.53 3.71 -6.74
C PHE A 74 -6.94 5.15 -7.07
N LYS A 75 -7.40 5.41 -8.30
CA LYS A 75 -7.89 6.74 -8.73
C LYS A 75 -9.03 7.28 -7.85
N ARG A 76 -9.83 6.40 -7.23
CA ARG A 76 -10.88 6.79 -6.28
C ARG A 76 -10.28 7.20 -4.94
N ILE A 77 -9.42 6.36 -4.37
CA ILE A 77 -8.82 6.63 -3.04
C ILE A 77 -7.78 7.75 -3.09
N GLU A 78 -7.10 7.95 -4.22
CA GLU A 78 -6.13 9.03 -4.44
C GLU A 78 -6.74 10.39 -4.13
N LYS A 79 -7.96 10.64 -4.64
CA LYS A 79 -8.70 11.88 -4.39
C LYS A 79 -9.02 12.08 -2.90
N ILE A 80 -9.29 10.99 -2.18
CA ILE A 80 -9.61 11.02 -0.74
C ILE A 80 -8.33 11.32 0.04
N ILE A 81 -7.24 10.62 -0.27
CA ILE A 81 -5.95 10.79 0.40
C ILE A 81 -5.41 12.20 0.19
N ASP A 82 -5.40 12.69 -1.05
CA ASP A 82 -4.82 13.98 -1.39
C ASP A 82 -5.62 15.18 -0.84
N SER A 83 -6.94 15.03 -0.66
CA SER A 83 -7.80 16.10 -0.12
C SER A 83 -7.95 16.05 1.40
N SER A 84 -7.42 15.01 2.05
CA SER A 84 -7.53 14.85 3.49
C SER A 84 -6.68 15.88 4.24
N LYS A 85 -7.29 16.51 5.25
CA LYS A 85 -6.59 17.41 6.19
C LYS A 85 -6.00 16.66 7.39
N SER A 86 -6.35 15.39 7.54
CA SER A 86 -5.89 14.52 8.61
C SER A 86 -5.12 13.32 8.06
N ASN A 87 -4.28 12.73 8.90
CA ASN A 87 -3.63 11.47 8.55
C ASN A 87 -4.69 10.39 8.29
N ILE A 88 -4.50 9.61 7.22
CA ILE A 88 -5.31 8.43 6.94
C ILE A 88 -4.53 7.22 7.41
N LEU A 89 -5.22 6.35 8.15
CA LEU A 89 -4.68 5.08 8.62
C LEU A 89 -5.11 3.97 7.67
N LEU A 90 -4.15 3.14 7.29
CA LEU A 90 -4.35 1.88 6.57
C LEU A 90 -4.13 0.75 7.57
N ASP A 91 -5.16 -0.04 7.83
CA ASP A 91 -5.07 -1.24 8.64
C ASP A 91 -4.91 -2.47 7.74
N ILE A 92 -3.85 -3.24 7.95
CA ILE A 92 -3.57 -4.48 7.23
C ILE A 92 -3.75 -5.65 8.20
N TYR A 93 -4.82 -6.41 8.00
CA TYR A 93 -5.26 -7.50 8.88
C TYR A 93 -5.66 -8.76 8.08
N TYR A 94 -6.01 -9.85 8.79
CA TYR A 94 -6.49 -11.11 8.22
C TYR A 94 -8.01 -11.21 8.18
#